data_AF-A0A1B8V5A9-F1
#
_entry.id   AF-A0A1B8V5A9-F1
#
_cell.length_a   1.000
_cell.length_b   1.000
_cell.length_c   1.000
_cell.angle_alpha   90.00
_cell.angle_beta   90.00
_cell.angle_gamma   90.00
#
_symmetry.space_group_name_H-M   'P 1'
#
loop_
_entity.id
_entity.type
_entity.pdbx_description
1 polymer ?
#
loop_
_entity_poly.entity_id
_entity_poly.type
_entity_poly.pdbx_seq_one_letter_code
_entity_poly.pdbx_strand_id
1 'polypeptide(L)'
;MALDSLERFALTQLLGMAGVLRTRWDLMDFDVLGRERTTSGFYTLIQQHEVLESLPSSLELILPITHHALKRGGYFVCWIEDDESICLEAVANQQPWPEDISPADVCWASRSSRRA
;
A
#
# COMPACT_ATOMS: atom_id res chain seq x y z
N MET A 1 14.32 4.65 -7.03
CA MET A 1 13.42 4.35 -8.18
C MET A 1 12.04 4.83 -7.80
N ALA A 2 11.28 5.47 -8.68
CA ALA A 2 9.99 6.02 -8.27
C ALA A 2 8.93 4.91 -8.06
N LEU A 3 8.00 5.16 -7.12
CA LEU A 3 6.78 4.37 -6.96
C LEU A 3 5.97 4.36 -8.26
N ASP A 4 5.43 3.21 -8.63
CA ASP A 4 4.45 3.12 -9.71
C ASP A 4 3.07 3.64 -9.25
N SER A 5 2.11 3.66 -10.18
CA SER A 5 0.78 4.20 -9.91
C SER A 5 0.01 3.38 -8.86
N LEU A 6 0.22 2.07 -8.81
CA LEU A 6 -0.47 1.15 -7.92
C LEU A 6 0.12 1.16 -6.52
N GLU A 7 1.44 1.17 -6.42
CA GLU A 7 2.15 1.32 -5.16
C GLU A 7 1.82 2.66 -4.52
N ARG A 8 1.85 3.74 -5.32
CA ARG A 8 1.48 5.08 -4.89
C ARG A 8 0.05 5.12 -4.37
N PHE A 9 -0.89 4.50 -5.08
CA PHE A 9 -2.27 4.41 -4.65
C PHE A 9 -2.38 3.67 -3.31
N ALA A 10 -1.84 2.46 -3.21
CA ALA A 10 -1.93 1.62 -2.03
C ALA A 10 -1.35 2.32 -0.79
N LEU A 11 -0.14 2.87 -0.93
CA LEU A 11 0.55 3.58 0.16
C LEU A 11 -0.23 4.82 0.61
N THR A 12 -0.77 5.60 -0.34
CA THR A 12 -1.60 6.77 -0.02
C THR A 12 -2.84 6.38 0.79
N GLN A 13 -3.52 5.29 0.40
CA GLN A 13 -4.73 4.85 1.11
C GLN A 13 -4.40 4.28 2.49
N LEU A 14 -3.39 3.42 2.58
CA LEU A 14 -2.98 2.80 3.84
C LEU A 14 -2.58 3.85 4.87
N LEU A 15 -1.68 4.76 4.51
CA LEU A 15 -1.23 5.80 5.44
C LEU A 15 -2.33 6.83 5.74
N GLY A 16 -3.22 7.09 4.78
CA GLY A 16 -4.44 7.87 5.01
C GLY A 16 -5.35 7.24 6.08
N MET A 17 -5.48 5.91 6.10
CA MET A 17 -6.24 5.18 7.13
C MET A 17 -5.59 5.25 8.51
N ALA A 18 -4.26 5.30 8.58
CA ALA A 18 -3.52 5.51 9.82
C ALA A 18 -3.60 6.95 10.35
N GLY A 19 -4.32 7.84 9.65
CA GLY A 19 -4.46 9.24 10.05
C GLY A 19 -3.19 10.06 9.83
N VAL A 20 -2.22 9.53 9.07
CA VAL A 20 -0.98 10.23 8.74
C VAL A 20 -1.17 11.15 7.54
N LEU A 21 -2.29 11.86 7.54
CA LEU A 21 -2.58 12.94 6.61
C LEU A 21 -1.80 14.18 7.04
N ARG A 22 -0.49 14.19 6.79
CA ARG A 22 0.18 15.46 6.57
C ARG A 22 -0.16 15.90 5.16
N THR A 23 -0.64 17.13 5.03
CA THR A 23 -1.02 17.85 3.81
C THR A 23 0.11 17.99 2.77
N ARG A 24 1.23 17.29 2.95
CA ARG A 24 2.49 17.57 2.29
C ARG A 24 3.46 16.39 2.18
N TRP A 25 3.00 15.15 2.26
CA TRP A 25 3.80 14.08 1.68
C TRP A 25 3.73 14.21 0.18
N ASP A 26 4.70 14.94 -0.35
CA ASP A 26 5.02 14.79 -1.73
C ASP A 26 5.55 13.36 -1.82
N LEU A 27 4.84 12.47 -2.49
CA LEU A 27 5.30 11.09 -2.73
C LEU A 27 6.61 11.02 -3.56
N MET A 28 7.28 12.17 -3.73
CA MET A 28 8.68 12.37 -4.09
C MET A 28 9.64 11.99 -2.94
N ASP A 29 9.16 11.90 -1.69
CA ASP A 29 9.97 11.55 -0.51
C ASP A 29 10.09 10.04 -0.30
N PHE A 30 9.67 9.23 -1.29
CA PHE A 30 9.78 7.78 -1.26
C PHE A 30 10.60 7.27 -2.44
N ASP A 31 11.57 6.42 -2.15
CA ASP A 31 12.37 5.73 -3.14
C ASP A 31 12.19 4.22 -3.03
N VAL A 32 11.82 3.58 -4.13
CA VAL A 32 11.79 2.13 -4.18
C VAL A 32 13.21 1.58 -4.23
N LEU A 33 13.55 0.76 -3.24
CA LEU A 33 14.80 0.02 -3.12
C LEU A 33 14.76 -1.30 -3.91
N GLY A 34 13.61 -1.96 -3.93
CA GLY A 34 13.44 -3.25 -4.59
C GLY A 34 11.99 -3.60 -4.87
N ARG A 35 11.78 -4.40 -5.91
CA ARG A 35 10.49 -5.01 -6.26
C ARG A 35 10.68 -6.49 -6.52
N GLU A 36 9.79 -7.29 -5.96
CA GLU A 36 9.70 -8.71 -6.24
C GLU A 36 8.27 -9.05 -6.64
N ARG A 37 8.12 -9.78 -7.75
CA ARG A 37 6.82 -10.31 -8.16
C ARG A 37 6.72 -11.76 -7.77
N THR A 38 5.58 -12.11 -7.20
CA THR A 38 5.22 -13.49 -6.90
C THR A 38 4.06 -13.92 -7.78
N THR A 39 3.73 -15.21 -7.78
CA THR A 39 2.54 -15.68 -8.49
C THR A 39 1.28 -14.98 -8.01
N SER A 40 1.16 -14.74 -6.70
CA SER A 40 -0.05 -14.23 -6.07
C SER A 40 -0.03 -12.71 -5.87
N GLY A 41 1.05 -12.02 -6.23
CA GLY A 41 1.19 -10.63 -5.83
C GLY A 41 2.49 -9.96 -6.23
N PHE A 42 2.80 -8.90 -5.50
CA PHE A 42 4.11 -8.29 -5.52
C PHE A 42 4.48 -7.77 -4.13
N TYR A 43 5.77 -7.57 -3.96
CA TYR A 43 6.39 -6.99 -2.79
C TYR A 43 7.29 -5.85 -3.23
N THR A 44 7.22 -4.72 -2.54
CA THR A 44 8.01 -3.52 -2.82
C THR A 44 8.61 -3.02 -1.52
N LEU A 45 9.94 -2.91 -1.49
CA LEU A 45 10.68 -2.28 -0.40
C LEU A 45 10.91 -0.80 -0.75
N ILE A 46 10.47 0.09 0.13
CA ILE A 46 10.40 1.53 -0.09
C ILE A 46 11.20 2.23 1.01
N GLN A 47 12.20 3.01 0.64
CA GLN A 47 12.89 3.94 1.54
C GLN A 47 12.07 5.21 1.70
N GLN A 48 11.97 5.69 2.93
CA GLN A 48 11.42 7.00 3.28
C GLN A 48 12.55 7.97 3.60
N HIS A 49 12.50 9.18 3.04
CA HIS A 49 13.51 10.21 3.30
C HIS A 49 13.21 11.04 4.56
N GLU A 50 11.95 11.07 5.00
CA GLU A 50 11.53 11.67 6.27
C GLU A 50 11.01 10.55 7.18
N VAL A 51 11.54 10.48 8.41
CA VAL A 51 11.08 9.50 9.39
C VAL A 51 9.61 9.73 9.68
N LEU A 52 8.82 8.66 9.62
CA LEU A 52 7.42 8.66 10.03
C LEU A 52 7.33 8.67 11.56
N GLU A 53 7.75 9.77 12.20
CA GLU A 53 7.83 9.93 13.66
C GLU A 53 6.50 9.64 14.37
N SER A 54 5.37 9.71 13.65
CA SER A 54 4.04 9.45 14.17
C SER A 54 3.58 7.99 14.09
N LEU A 55 4.33 7.11 13.42
CA LEU A 55 3.93 5.70 13.27
C LEU A 55 4.69 4.79 14.23
N PRO A 56 3.99 3.91 14.97
CA PRO A 56 4.67 2.89 15.74
C PRO A 56 5.42 1.94 14.81
N SER A 57 6.62 1.51 15.21
CA SER A 57 7.43 0.54 14.46
C SER A 57 6.75 -0.81 14.28
N SER A 58 5.77 -1.14 15.13
CA SER A 58 4.93 -2.34 15.00
C SER A 58 3.67 -2.14 14.16
N LEU A 59 3.55 -1.04 13.42
CA LEU A 59 2.34 -0.74 12.67
C LEU A 59 2.30 -1.59 11.39
N GLU A 60 1.25 -2.39 11.29
CA GLU A 60 0.84 -3.08 10.07
C GLU A 60 -0.54 -2.54 9.66
N LEU A 61 -0.65 -2.10 8.41
CA LEU A 61 -1.88 -1.57 7.83
C LEU A 61 -2.34 -2.50 6.72
N ILE A 62 -3.62 -2.85 6.74
CA ILE A 62 -4.24 -3.74 5.76
C ILE A 62 -5.37 -3.00 5.07
N LEU A 63 -5.34 -3.01 3.74
CA LEU A 63 -6.35 -2.44 2.87
C LEU A 63 -6.95 -3.55 2.00
N PRO A 64 -8.13 -4.08 2.34
CA PRO A 64 -8.86 -4.99 1.49
C PRO A 64 -9.28 -4.31 0.19
N ILE A 65 -9.09 -5.01 -0.93
CA ILE A 65 -9.44 -4.53 -2.26
C ILE A 65 -10.31 -5.52 -3.02
N THR A 66 -11.12 -4.98 -3.92
CA THR A 66 -11.82 -5.73 -4.95
C THR A 66 -11.51 -5.14 -6.32
N HIS A 67 -11.46 -6.00 -7.33
CA HIS A 67 -11.21 -5.65 -8.71
C HIS A 67 -11.87 -6.70 -9.60
N HIS A 68 -12.29 -6.34 -10.81
CA HIS A 68 -12.99 -7.28 -11.70
C HIS A 68 -12.13 -8.52 -12.06
N ALA A 69 -10.80 -8.34 -12.13
CA ALA A 69 -9.84 -9.44 -12.33
C ALA A 69 -9.47 -10.18 -11.02
N LEU A 70 -9.79 -9.62 -9.84
CA LEU A 70 -9.62 -10.25 -8.53
C LEU A 70 -10.94 -10.87 -8.06
N LYS A 71 -11.30 -12.05 -8.59
CA LYS A 71 -12.58 -12.72 -8.33
C LYS A 71 -12.82 -13.02 -6.85
N ARG A 72 -11.75 -13.25 -6.09
CA ARG A 72 -11.78 -13.49 -4.63
C ARG A 72 -11.30 -12.29 -3.82
N GLY A 73 -11.15 -11.13 -4.48
CA GLY A 73 -10.52 -9.94 -3.91
C GLY A 73 -9.02 -10.11 -3.67
N GLY A 74 -8.48 -9.16 -2.96
CA GLY A 74 -7.10 -9.15 -2.50
C GLY A 74 -6.93 -8.14 -1.38
N TYR A 75 -5.70 -7.85 -1.03
CA TYR A 75 -5.38 -6.77 -0.12
C TYR A 75 -4.03 -6.17 -0.46
N PHE A 76 -3.89 -4.89 -0.11
CA PHE A 76 -2.59 -4.30 0.11
C PHE A 76 -2.29 -4.35 1.60
N VAL A 77 -1.03 -4.57 1.92
CA VAL A 77 -0.50 -4.54 3.28
C VAL A 77 0.72 -3.62 3.26
N CYS A 78 0.87 -2.79 4.27
CA CYS A 78 2.15 -2.13 4.50
C CYS A 78 2.57 -2.20 5.97
N TRP A 79 3.86 -2.31 6.20
CA TRP A 79 4.46 -2.30 7.53
C TRP A 79 5.78 -1.56 7.52
N ILE A 80 6.18 -1.07 8.69
CA ILE A 80 7.50 -0.48 8.91
C ILE A 80 8.49 -1.64 9.05
N GLU A 81 9.49 -1.71 8.18
CA GLU A 81 10.55 -2.72 8.26
C GLU A 81 11.67 -2.25 9.20
N ASP A 82 12.05 -0.98 9.07
CA ASP A 82 12.95 -0.27 9.99
C ASP A 82 12.67 1.24 9.99
N ASP A 83 13.53 2.03 10.65
CA ASP A 83 13.33 3.47 10.82
C ASP A 83 13.30 4.26 9.49
N GLU A 84 13.85 3.69 8.41
CA GLU A 84 13.97 4.35 7.10
C GLU A 84 13.28 3.58 5.97
N SER A 85 12.61 2.46 6.25
CA SER A 85 12.00 1.64 5.23
C SER A 85 10.61 1.10 5.58
N ILE A 86 9.79 1.06 4.53
CA ILE A 86 8.42 0.56 4.52
C ILE A 86 8.37 -0.57 3.51
N CYS A 87 7.72 -1.64 3.91
CA CYS A 87 7.35 -2.72 3.01
C CYS A 87 5.91 -2.50 2.55
N LEU A 88 5.69 -2.64 1.25
CA LEU A 88 4.36 -2.70 0.65
C LEU A 88 4.20 -4.04 -0.05
N GLU A 89 3.18 -4.79 0.33
CA GLU A 89 2.82 -6.05 -0.31
C GLU A 89 1.40 -5.96 -0.88
N ALA A 90 1.22 -6.55 -2.06
CA ALA A 90 -0.09 -6.75 -2.66
C ALA A 90 -0.33 -8.24 -2.85
N VAL A 91 -1.48 -8.73 -2.39
CA VAL A 91 -1.80 -10.16 -2.41
C VAL A 91 -3.18 -10.38 -3.01
N ALA A 92 -3.25 -11.26 -4.01
CA ALA A 92 -4.49 -11.76 -4.58
C ALA A 92 -4.92 -13.04 -3.85
N ASN A 93 -6.20 -13.10 -3.46
CA ASN A 93 -6.69 -14.22 -2.67
C ASN A 93 -6.86 -15.48 -3.52
N GLN A 94 -6.01 -16.48 -3.29
CA GLN A 94 -6.14 -17.83 -3.90
C GLN A 94 -6.21 -17.80 -5.44
N GLN A 95 -5.53 -16.84 -6.04
CA GLN A 95 -5.42 -16.70 -7.48
C GLN A 95 -4.11 -15.96 -7.83
N PRO A 96 -3.65 -16.05 -9.09
CA PRO A 96 -2.55 -15.23 -9.53
C PRO A 96 -2.88 -13.73 -9.52
N TRP A 97 -1.84 -12.91 -9.36
CA TRP A 97 -1.95 -11.46 -9.51
C TRP A 97 -2.22 -11.08 -10.97
N PRO A 98 -3.23 -10.25 -11.27
CA PRO A 98 -3.50 -9.80 -12.62
C PRO A 98 -2.39 -8.88 -13.16
N GLU A 99 -2.04 -9.00 -14.44
CA GLU A 99 -1.03 -8.13 -15.07
C GLU A 99 -1.52 -6.68 -15.24
N ASP A 100 -2.82 -6.49 -15.49
CA ASP A 100 -3.42 -5.20 -15.86
C ASP A 100 -4.26 -4.58 -14.74
N ILE A 101 -3.82 -4.69 -13.48
CA ILE A 101 -4.52 -4.00 -12.39
C ILE A 101 -4.12 -2.52 -12.36
N SER A 102 -5.12 -1.65 -12.48
CA SER A 102 -4.95 -0.20 -12.44
C SER A 102 -5.57 0.39 -11.17
N PRO A 103 -4.97 1.41 -10.54
CA PRO A 103 -5.55 2.10 -9.39
C PRO A 103 -7.00 2.56 -9.58
N ALA A 104 -7.35 2.98 -10.80
CA ALA A 104 -8.67 3.51 -11.13
C ALA A 104 -9.79 2.44 -11.03
N ASP A 105 -9.41 1.18 -11.18
CA ASP A 105 -10.34 0.04 -11.21
C ASP A 105 -10.38 -0.70 -9.86
N VAL A 106 -9.55 -0.29 -8.91
CA VAL A 106 -9.49 -0.87 -7.57
C VAL A 106 -10.57 -0.24 -6.69
N CYS A 107 -11.54 -1.05 -6.32
CA CYS A 107 -12.52 -0.71 -5.29
C CYS A 107 -11.95 -1.06 -3.92
N TRP A 108 -12.08 -0.14 -2.97
CA TRP A 108 -11.65 -0.34 -1.58
C TRP A 108 -12.66 0.27 -0.63
N ALA A 109 -12.78 -0.32 0.56
CA ALA A 109 -13.70 0.18 1.57
C ALA A 109 -13.06 1.37 2.28
N SER A 110 -13.42 2.60 1.91
CA SER A 110 -13.15 3.74 2.78
C SER A 110 -13.98 3.55 4.04
N ARG A 111 -13.31 3.47 5.20
CA ARG A 111 -14.01 3.49 6.50
C ARG A 111 -14.76 4.81 6.59
N SER A 112 -16.02 4.81 6.17
CA SER A 112 -16.96 5.88 6.45
C SER A 112 -17.13 5.89 7.97
N SER A 113 -16.74 7.01 8.57
CA SER A 113 -16.90 7.31 9.99
C SER A 113 -18.29 6.86 10.48
N ARG A 114 -18.34 5.71 11.20
CA ARG A 114 -19.48 5.44 12.07
C ARG A 114 -19.24 6.21 13.36
N ARG A 115 -19.73 7.45 13.37
CA ARG A 115 -20.21 8.05 14.62
C ARG A 115 -21.32 7.14 15.15
N ALA A 116 -21.11 6.58 16.33
CA ALA A 116 -22.15 6.19 17.26
C ALA A 116 -21.70 6.71 18.64
#